data_AF-A0A5B2U4U7-F1
#
_entry.id   AF-A0A5B2U4U7-F1
#
_cell.length_a   1.000
_cell.length_b   1.000
_cell.length_c   1.000
_cell.angle_alpha   90.00
_cell.angle_beta   90.00
_cell.angle_gamma   90.00
#
_symmetry.space_group_name_H-M   'P 1'
#
loop_
_entity.id
_entity.type
_entity.pdbx_description
1 polymer ?
#
loop_
_entity_poly.entity_id
_entity_poly.type
_entity_poly.pdbx_seq_one_letter_code
_entity_poly.pdbx_strand_id
1 'polypeptide(L)'
;MKNKTTEINNLVKQLSRENFFGYEMVDYWDGDTAALGLQKENIVVYISTFYNPKSNHYDIIVEELETGKILKSGENKSYSELIHDLQSFF
;
A
#
# COMPACT_ATOMS: atom_id res chain seq x y z
N MET A 1 -1.21 -12.72 2.58
CA MET A 1 0.02 -13.10 1.86
C MET A 1 0.92 -13.90 2.78
N LYS A 2 1.41 -15.07 2.34
CA LYS A 2 2.01 -16.10 3.22
C LYS A 2 3.27 -15.63 3.99
N ASN A 3 4.05 -14.70 3.42
CA ASN A 3 5.32 -14.25 3.97
C ASN A 3 5.27 -12.85 4.62
N LYS A 4 4.09 -12.22 4.70
CA LYS A 4 3.95 -10.85 5.24
C LYS A 4 3.62 -10.83 6.73
N THR A 5 3.90 -9.71 7.40
CA THR A 5 3.55 -9.48 8.80
C THR A 5 2.04 -9.57 9.04
N THR A 6 1.65 -9.69 10.30
CA THR A 6 0.23 -9.70 10.70
C THR A 6 -0.46 -8.39 10.31
N GLU A 7 0.24 -7.27 10.45
CA GLU A 7 -0.22 -5.93 10.12
C GLU A 7 -0.56 -5.80 8.64
N ILE A 8 0.34 -6.23 7.74
CA ILE A 8 0.07 -6.26 6.30
C ILE A 8 -1.07 -7.22 5.96
N ASN A 9 -1.11 -8.40 6.58
CA ASN A 9 -2.22 -9.33 6.37
C ASN A 9 -3.57 -8.77 6.84
N ASN A 10 -3.59 -7.95 7.89
CA ASN A 10 -4.78 -7.26 8.35
C ASN A 10 -5.19 -6.15 7.38
N LEU A 11 -4.23 -5.36 6.89
CA LEU A 11 -4.47 -4.34 5.87
C LEU A 11 -5.08 -4.96 4.61
N VAL A 12 -4.54 -6.07 4.11
CA VAL A 12 -5.11 -6.80 2.96
C VAL A 12 -6.58 -7.18 3.20
N LYS A 13 -6.93 -7.65 4.39
CA LYS A 13 -8.32 -7.99 4.75
C LYS A 13 -9.23 -6.76 4.85
N GLN A 14 -8.69 -5.60 5.22
CA GLN A 14 -9.44 -4.35 5.25
C GLN A 14 -9.68 -3.86 3.82
N LEU A 15 -8.62 -3.79 3.00
CA LEU A 15 -8.70 -3.40 1.59
C LEU A 15 -9.64 -4.29 0.78
N SER A 16 -9.71 -5.61 1.07
CA SER A 16 -10.62 -6.51 0.37
C SER A 16 -12.12 -6.23 0.62
N ARG A 17 -12.45 -5.36 1.57
CA ARG A 17 -13.82 -4.91 1.86
C ARG A 17 -14.15 -3.59 1.16
N GLU A 18 -13.13 -2.90 0.66
CA GLU A 18 -13.27 -1.66 -0.09
C GLU A 18 -13.55 -1.98 -1.57
N ASN A 19 -14.26 -1.07 -2.26
CA ASN A 19 -14.55 -1.26 -3.68
C ASN A 19 -13.44 -0.69 -4.57
N PHE A 20 -12.30 -1.39 -4.63
CA PHE A 20 -11.16 -1.02 -5.47
C PHE A 20 -11.22 -1.72 -6.84
N PHE A 21 -12.08 -1.22 -7.74
CA PHE A 21 -12.14 -1.74 -9.10
C PHE A 21 -10.86 -1.40 -9.89
N GLY A 22 -10.25 -2.40 -10.53
CA GLY A 22 -9.08 -2.24 -11.38
C GLY A 22 -7.73 -2.20 -10.64
N TYR A 23 -7.71 -2.51 -9.34
CA TYR A 23 -6.46 -2.66 -8.60
C TYR A 23 -6.02 -4.12 -8.51
N GLU A 24 -4.72 -4.31 -8.66
CA GLU A 24 -4.04 -5.57 -8.44
C GLU A 24 -3.13 -5.45 -7.22
N MET A 25 -3.21 -6.43 -6.31
CA MET A 25 -2.24 -6.54 -5.23
C MET A 25 -0.95 -7.12 -5.80
N VAL A 26 0.16 -6.41 -5.61
CA VAL A 26 1.47 -6.77 -6.13
C VAL A 26 2.49 -6.84 -4.99
N ASP A 27 3.54 -7.62 -5.20
CA ASP A 27 4.63 -7.81 -4.24
C ASP A 27 5.96 -7.71 -4.98
N TYR A 28 6.39 -6.49 -5.29
CA TYR A 28 7.64 -6.28 -6.01
C TYR A 28 8.88 -6.46 -5.13
N TRP A 29 8.72 -6.50 -3.80
CA TRP A 29 9.80 -6.67 -2.84
C TRP A 29 9.59 -7.94 -2.00
N ASP A 30 9.93 -9.09 -2.58
CA ASP A 30 9.80 -10.41 -1.96
C ASP A 30 10.48 -10.53 -0.57
N GLY A 31 11.50 -9.72 -0.30
CA GLY A 31 12.22 -9.69 0.97
C GLY A 31 11.59 -8.80 2.04
N ASP A 32 10.73 -7.86 1.67
CA ASP A 32 10.09 -6.95 2.63
C ASP A 32 8.79 -7.58 3.15
N THR A 33 8.80 -8.04 4.39
CA THR A 33 7.61 -8.65 4.99
C THR A 33 6.58 -7.62 5.49
N ALA A 34 6.98 -6.35 5.63
CA ALA A 34 6.23 -5.28 6.27
C ALA A 34 5.63 -4.25 5.30
N ALA A 35 5.68 -4.53 3.99
CA ALA A 35 5.06 -3.72 2.95
C ALA A 35 4.24 -4.55 1.95
N LEU A 36 3.32 -3.90 1.24
CA LEU A 36 2.60 -4.46 0.10
C LEU A 36 2.48 -3.41 -1.01
N GLY A 37 2.29 -3.84 -2.25
CA GLY A 37 1.98 -2.97 -3.38
C GLY A 37 0.52 -3.07 -3.83
N LEU A 38 -0.03 -1.96 -4.27
CA LEU A 38 -1.27 -1.87 -5.05
C LEU A 38 -0.94 -1.24 -6.40
N GLN A 39 -1.25 -1.94 -7.49
CA GLN A 39 -1.06 -1.43 -8.84
C GLN A 39 -2.40 -1.14 -9.50
N LYS A 40 -2.47 -0.03 -10.23
CA LYS A 40 -3.50 0.20 -11.24
C LYS A 40 -2.85 0.93 -12.42
N GLU A 41 -2.97 0.33 -13.61
CA GLU A 41 -2.30 0.81 -14.82
C GLU A 41 -0.78 0.96 -14.61
N ASN A 42 -0.22 2.15 -14.90
CA ASN A 42 1.21 2.48 -14.76
C ASN A 42 1.57 3.06 -13.38
N ILE A 43 0.68 2.98 -12.38
CA ILE A 43 0.91 3.53 -11.05
C ILE A 43 0.97 2.40 -10.03
N VAL A 44 1.97 2.46 -9.16
CA VAL A 44 2.12 1.58 -8.00
C VAL A 44 2.09 2.39 -6.73
N VAL A 45 1.34 1.91 -5.74
CA VAL A 45 1.33 2.42 -4.38
C VAL A 45 1.92 1.36 -3.47
N TYR A 46 3.10 1.64 -2.90
CA TYR A 46 3.63 0.85 -1.80
C TYR A 46 3.06 1.36 -0.49
N ILE A 47 2.65 0.43 0.36
CA ILE A 47 2.10 0.70 1.69
C ILE A 47 2.93 -0.11 2.68
N SER A 48 3.61 0.57 3.59
CA SER A 48 4.49 -0.03 4.60
C SER A 48 4.00 0.21 6.02
N THR A 49 4.25 -0.77 6.86
CA THR A 49 4.02 -0.73 8.31
C THR A 49 5.33 -0.75 9.11
N PHE A 50 6.49 -0.71 8.43
CA PHE A 50 7.79 -0.94 9.03
C PHE A 50 8.13 0.03 10.18
N TYR A 51 7.91 1.34 9.96
CA TYR A 51 8.14 2.36 10.99
C TYR A 51 6.97 2.57 11.95
N ASN A 52 5.84 1.92 11.67
CA ASN A 52 4.57 2.09 12.37
C ASN A 52 4.01 0.75 12.90
N PRO A 53 4.83 -0.11 13.54
CA PRO A 53 4.36 -1.42 13.97
C PRO A 53 3.26 -1.28 15.02
N LYS A 54 2.15 -2.00 14.83
CA LYS A 54 0.99 -2.04 15.75
C LYS A 54 0.26 -0.71 15.97
N SER A 55 0.56 0.35 15.21
CA SER A 55 -0.12 1.63 15.35
C SER A 55 -1.34 1.77 14.45
N ASN A 56 -1.56 0.85 13.50
CA ASN A 56 -2.53 0.98 12.40
C ASN A 56 -2.30 2.23 11.53
N HIS A 57 -1.04 2.69 11.47
CA HIS A 57 -0.61 3.75 10.56
C HIS A 57 0.32 3.18 9.49
N TYR A 58 0.39 3.90 8.38
CA TYR A 58 1.04 3.43 7.16
C TYR A 58 1.92 4.52 6.56
N ASP A 59 3.07 4.11 6.04
CA ASP A 59 3.85 4.95 5.15
C ASP A 59 3.51 4.55 3.71
N ILE A 60 3.41 5.53 2.83
CA ILE A 60 3.06 5.33 1.42
C ILE A 60 4.08 5.96 0.49
N ILE A 61 4.34 5.27 -0.62
CA ILE A 61 5.05 5.79 -1.78
C ILE A 61 4.20 5.49 -2.99
N VAL A 62 3.86 6.52 -3.76
CA VAL A 62 3.20 6.41 -5.06
C VAL A 62 4.24 6.68 -6.12
N GLU A 63 4.41 5.75 -7.06
CA GLU A 63 5.37 5.87 -8.14
C GLU A 63 4.77 5.46 -9.49
N GLU A 64 5.43 5.91 -10.56
CA GLU A 64 5.22 5.41 -11.91
C GLU A 64 6.00 4.09 -12.09
N LEU A 65 5.30 3.00 -12.46
CA LEU A 65 5.85 1.65 -12.53
C LEU A 65 7.06 1.55 -13.47
N GLU A 66 6.97 2.16 -14.65
CA GLU A 66 8.00 2.05 -15.68
C GLU A 66 9.30 2.80 -15.33
N THR A 67 9.20 3.91 -14.60
CA THR A 67 10.35 4.80 -14.35
C THR A 67 10.83 4.81 -12.90
N GLY A 68 10.03 4.30 -11.97
CA GLY A 68 10.27 4.44 -10.53
C GLY A 68 10.19 5.88 -10.04
N LYS A 69 9.63 6.80 -10.83
CA LYS A 69 9.49 8.20 -10.45
C LYS A 69 8.46 8.32 -9.33
N ILE A 70 8.90 8.76 -8.16
CA ILE A 70 8.01 9.07 -7.03
C ILE A 70 7.12 10.26 -7.39
N LEU A 71 5.81 10.04 -7.35
CA LEU A 71 4.77 11.05 -7.59
C LEU A 71 4.27 11.66 -6.28
N LYS A 72 4.20 10.85 -5.22
CA LYS A 72 3.83 11.28 -3.87
C LYS A 72 4.45 10.34 -2.84
N SER A 73 4.74 10.87 -1.68
CA SER A 73 4.98 10.07 -0.47
C SER A 73 4.16 10.62 0.69
N GLY A 74 3.96 9.80 1.70
CA GLY A 74 3.30 10.18 2.94
C GLY A 74 3.72 9.25 4.06
N GLU A 75 3.85 9.78 5.26
CA GLU A 75 4.26 9.01 6.43
C GLU A 75 3.15 9.04 7.48
N ASN A 76 3.10 8.00 8.30
CA ASN A 76 2.20 7.89 9.46
C ASN A 76 0.73 8.22 9.13
N LYS A 77 0.23 7.65 8.02
CA LYS A 77 -1.16 7.80 7.56
C LYS A 77 -2.07 6.87 8.33
N SER A 78 -3.16 7.38 8.88
CA SER A 78 -4.25 6.52 9.37
C SER A 78 -4.89 5.73 8.21
N TYR A 79 -5.61 4.65 8.53
CA TYR A 79 -6.35 3.89 7.51
C TYR A 79 -7.31 4.77 6.69
N SER A 80 -8.04 5.69 7.33
CA SER A 80 -8.95 6.60 6.61
C SER A 80 -8.22 7.53 5.64
N GLU A 81 -7.05 8.04 6.03
CA GLU A 81 -6.24 8.89 5.14
C GLU A 81 -5.64 8.08 3.98
N LEU A 82 -5.22 6.83 4.24
CA LEU A 82 -4.78 5.90 3.21
C LEU A 82 -5.88 5.66 2.18
N ILE A 83 -7.10 5.33 2.61
CA ILE A 83 -8.22 5.08 1.68
C ILE A 83 -8.56 6.34 0.87
N HIS A 84 -8.62 7.50 1.53
CA HIS A 84 -8.84 8.77 0.83
C HIS A 84 -7.76 9.03 -0.22
N ASP A 85 -6.49 8.84 0.14
CA ASP A 85 -5.38 8.99 -0.80
C ASP A 85 -5.53 8.00 -1.97
N LEU A 86 -5.76 6.70 -1.72
CA LEU A 86 -5.95 5.70 -2.76
C LEU A 86 -7.11 6.03 -3.73
N GLN A 87 -8.24 6.54 -3.22
CA GLN A 87 -9.39 6.96 -4.03
C GLN A 87 -9.15 8.27 -4.79
N SER A 88 -8.24 9.13 -4.33
CA SER A 88 -7.94 10.40 -5.00
C SER A 88 -6.97 10.25 -6.19
N PHE A 89 -6.16 9.19 -6.18
CA PHE A 89 -5.16 8.94 -7.22
C PHE A 89 -5.71 8.23 -8.46
N PHE A 90 -6.93 7.70 -8.40
CA PHE A 90 -7.44 6.68 -9.31
C PHE A 90 -8.95 6.73 -9.48
#